data_AF-A0A3C1H159-F1
#
_entry.id   AF-A0A3C1H159-F1
#
_cell.length_a   1.000
_cell.length_b   1.000
_cell.length_c   1.000
_cell.angle_alpha   90.00
_cell.angle_beta   90.00
_cell.angle_gamma   90.00
#
_symmetry.space_group_name_H-M   'P 1'
#
loop_
_entity.id
_entity.type
_entity.pdbx_description
1 polymer ?
#
loop_
_entity_poly.entity_id
_entity_poly.type
_entity_poly.pdbx_seq_one_letter_code
_entity_poly.pdbx_strand_id
1 'polypeptide(L)'
;MNQQTVNPPPAPVMYECPFCRGKVTAQPSPDGRNLLTCPNCGGILAESNAIAQPQQTVQSFSQPQGNMAAPDTGYAEQPAARRKRSSPLVKVLFLVFMICIIAAAVRIANSRMYEAAHRTDHNENAYSDVNKEYNAPDSKDSIYVNALGRSVPWDSENEWYYDEDTDCYFFQNNDMDPPVWQYWFEGVSSNYGGDYGWMEWDYNENRWYVQQSENSWVPLPENEYTDRLWHME
;
A
#
# COMPACT_ATOMS: atom_id res chain seq x y z
N MET A 1 -36.23 17.92 38.20
CA MET A 1 -36.40 16.65 37.46
C MET A 1 -36.19 16.96 35.99
N ASN A 2 -34.98 16.73 35.45
CA ASN A 2 -34.70 16.94 34.03
C ASN A 2 -35.17 15.70 33.25
N GLN A 3 -36.16 15.89 32.38
CA GLN A 3 -36.57 14.87 31.41
C GLN A 3 -35.48 14.78 30.35
N GLN A 4 -34.73 13.67 30.35
CA GLN A 4 -33.88 13.30 29.22
C GLN A 4 -34.79 12.94 28.04
N THR A 5 -34.82 13.80 27.03
CA THR A 5 -35.39 13.50 25.72
C THR A 5 -34.55 12.39 25.08
N VAL A 6 -35.06 11.16 25.13
CA VAL A 6 -34.47 10.03 24.38
C VAL A 6 -34.79 10.27 22.92
N ASN A 7 -33.80 10.72 22.15
CA ASN A 7 -33.94 10.82 20.70
C ASN A 7 -34.21 9.42 20.13
N PRO A 8 -35.17 9.27 19.19
CA PRO A 8 -35.41 7.99 18.54
C PRO A 8 -34.13 7.51 17.82
N PRO A 9 -33.83 6.20 17.82
CA PRO A 9 -32.66 5.68 17.14
C PRO A 9 -32.72 6.02 15.65
N PRO A 10 -31.58 6.37 15.04
CA PRO A 10 -31.55 6.75 13.62
C PRO A 10 -32.00 5.59 12.74
N ALA A 11 -32.63 5.93 11.62
CA ALA A 11 -33.08 4.94 10.65
C ALA A 11 -31.89 4.13 10.12
N PRO A 12 -32.07 2.82 9.85
CA PRO A 12 -31.02 2.00 9.25
C PRO A 12 -30.64 2.54 7.86
N VAL A 13 -29.34 2.61 7.60
CA VAL A 13 -28.76 3.09 6.35
C VAL A 13 -28.06 1.92 5.65
N MET A 14 -28.08 1.90 4.32
CA MET A 14 -27.35 0.91 3.54
C MET A 14 -25.96 1.44 3.21
N TYR A 15 -24.94 0.61 3.42
CA TYR A 15 -23.53 0.90 3.15
C TYR A 15 -23.02 -0.03 2.06
N GLU A 16 -22.14 0.48 1.20
CA GLU A 16 -21.32 -0.35 0.31
C GLU A 16 -19.93 -0.52 0.91
N CYS A 17 -19.51 -1.75 1.16
CA CYS A 17 -18.18 -1.99 1.68
C CYS A 17 -17.12 -1.67 0.60
N PRO A 18 -16.15 -0.78 0.84
CA PRO A 18 -15.13 -0.45 -0.16
C PRO A 18 -14.18 -1.62 -0.44
N PHE A 19 -14.08 -2.58 0.48
CA PHE A 19 -13.16 -3.71 0.38
C PHE A 19 -13.75 -4.89 -0.40
N CYS A 20 -14.96 -5.35 -0.04
CA CYS A 20 -15.59 -6.51 -0.68
C CYS A 20 -16.76 -6.17 -1.60
N ARG A 21 -17.14 -4.88 -1.71
CA ARG A 21 -18.34 -4.39 -2.43
C ARG A 21 -19.66 -4.97 -1.94
N GLY A 22 -19.65 -5.66 -0.79
CA GLY A 22 -20.84 -6.17 -0.12
C GLY A 22 -21.73 -5.02 0.36
N LYS A 23 -23.03 -5.13 0.14
CA LYS A 23 -24.03 -4.17 0.62
C LYS A 23 -24.52 -4.60 2.00
N VAL A 24 -24.42 -3.70 2.98
CA VAL A 24 -24.71 -3.98 4.39
C VAL A 24 -25.68 -2.94 4.90
N THR A 25 -26.80 -3.35 5.49
CA THR A 25 -27.74 -2.44 6.14
C THR A 25 -27.41 -2.37 7.62
N ALA A 26 -27.13 -1.18 8.15
CA ALA A 26 -26.80 -1.00 9.55
C ALA A 26 -27.27 0.35 10.10
N GLN A 27 -27.45 0.44 11.41
CA GLN A 27 -27.84 1.69 12.06
C GLN A 27 -26.59 2.54 12.32
N PRO A 28 -26.56 3.80 11.86
CA PRO A 28 -25.47 4.70 12.20
C PRO A 28 -25.47 4.97 13.71
N SER A 29 -24.28 5.09 14.28
CA SER A 29 -24.14 5.44 15.69
C SER A 29 -24.60 6.89 15.92
N PRO A 30 -25.40 7.19 16.96
CA PRO A 30 -25.88 8.56 17.22
C PRO A 30 -24.77 9.60 17.34
N ASP A 31 -23.57 9.17 17.77
CA ASP A 31 -22.42 10.03 18.03
C ASP A 31 -21.39 10.07 16.88
N GLY A 32 -21.61 9.36 15.76
CA GLY A 32 -20.68 9.29 14.61
C GLY A 32 -19.31 8.67 14.90
N ARG A 33 -19.09 8.14 16.12
CA ARG A 33 -17.79 7.64 16.60
C ARG A 33 -17.59 6.13 16.53
N ASN A 34 -18.67 5.36 16.42
CA ASN A 34 -18.54 3.92 16.29
C ASN A 34 -18.33 3.59 14.81
N LEU A 35 -17.13 3.11 14.50
CA LEU A 35 -16.79 2.54 13.20
C LEU A 35 -17.58 1.24 13.06
N LEU A 36 -18.44 1.16 12.04
CA LEU A 36 -19.16 -0.07 11.74
C LEU A 36 -18.23 -1.03 10.99
N THR A 37 -18.34 -2.33 11.23
CA THR A 37 -17.52 -3.34 10.54
C THR A 37 -18.37 -4.14 9.58
N CYS A 38 -17.87 -4.38 8.38
CA CYS A 38 -18.52 -5.22 7.38
C CYS A 38 -18.51 -6.69 7.83
N PRO A 39 -19.66 -7.37 7.96
CA PRO A 39 -19.71 -8.76 8.39
C PRO A 39 -19.11 -9.74 7.36
N ASN A 40 -19.00 -9.33 6.09
CA ASN A 40 -18.50 -10.21 5.03
C ASN A 40 -16.97 -10.27 4.96
N CYS A 41 -16.28 -9.20 5.35
CA CYS A 41 -14.82 -9.12 5.15
C CYS A 41 -14.07 -8.42 6.29
N GLY A 42 -14.75 -8.01 7.37
CA GLY A 42 -14.11 -7.31 8.48
C GLY A 42 -13.70 -5.86 8.19
N GLY A 43 -14.00 -5.33 7.00
CA GLY A 43 -13.61 -3.98 6.60
C GLY A 43 -14.40 -2.87 7.29
N ILE A 44 -13.78 -1.74 7.57
CA ILE A 44 -14.42 -0.60 8.25
C ILE A 44 -15.37 0.14 7.29
N LEU A 45 -16.61 0.33 7.74
CA LEU A 45 -17.67 1.10 7.09
C LEU A 45 -17.71 2.50 7.70
N ALA A 46 -17.37 3.51 6.90
CA ALA A 46 -17.51 4.92 7.25
C ALA A 46 -18.84 5.48 6.73
N GLU A 47 -19.31 6.59 7.29
CA GLU A 47 -20.50 7.31 6.82
C GLU A 47 -20.40 7.74 5.35
N SER A 48 -19.19 7.99 4.84
CA SER A 48 -18.94 8.26 3.42
C SER A 48 -19.34 7.13 2.48
N ASN A 49 -19.45 5.91 3.02
CA ASN A 49 -19.81 4.71 2.27
C ASN A 49 -21.33 4.45 2.29
N ALA A 50 -22.10 5.33 2.95
CA ALA A 50 -23.55 5.25 2.96
C ALA A 50 -24.11 5.51 1.57
N ILE A 51 -24.86 4.55 1.05
CA ILE A 51 -25.68 4.72 -0.14
C ILE A 51 -26.95 5.44 0.32
N ALA A 52 -27.10 6.70 -0.07
CA ALA A 52 -28.35 7.43 0.14
C ALA A 52 -29.49 6.66 -0.55
N GLN A 53 -30.39 6.08 0.24
CA GLN A 53 -31.64 5.58 -0.32
C GLN A 53 -32.45 6.79 -0.79
N PRO A 54 -32.95 6.82 -2.03
CA PRO A 54 -34.00 7.77 -2.37
C PRO A 54 -35.17 7.45 -1.45
N GLN A 55 -35.47 8.36 -0.52
CA GLN A 55 -36.70 8.31 0.23
C GLN A 55 -37.84 8.24 -0.79
N GLN A 56 -38.67 7.20 -0.72
CA GLN A 56 -39.95 7.18 -1.40
C GLN A 56 -40.83 8.26 -0.75
N THR A 57 -40.63 9.52 -1.16
CA THR A 57 -41.52 10.62 -0.81
C THR A 57 -42.80 10.43 -1.60
N VAL A 58 -43.81 9.92 -0.90
CA VAL A 58 -45.22 10.03 -1.29
C VAL A 58 -45.47 11.51 -1.59
N GLN A 59 -45.76 11.81 -2.86
CA GLN A 59 -45.99 13.18 -3.33
C GLN A 59 -47.25 13.75 -2.69
N SER A 60 -47.08 14.74 -1.81
CA SER A 60 -48.14 15.69 -1.48
C SER A 60 -47.83 17.03 -2.14
N PHE A 61 -48.64 17.35 -3.13
CA PHE A 61 -48.71 18.59 -3.89
C PHE A 61 -49.05 19.78 -2.98
N SER A 62 -48.30 20.88 -3.05
CA SER A 62 -48.83 22.24 -2.83
C SER A 62 -47.82 23.32 -3.25
N GLN A 63 -48.29 24.22 -4.11
CA GLN A 63 -47.64 25.44 -4.61
C GLN A 63 -47.23 26.42 -3.48
N PRO A 64 -46.45 27.46 -3.82
CA PRO A 64 -46.97 28.79 -3.51
C PRO A 64 -46.76 29.86 -4.60
N GLN A 65 -47.67 30.84 -4.54
CA GLN A 65 -47.76 32.08 -5.30
C GLN A 65 -46.79 33.18 -4.79
N GLY A 66 -46.36 34.04 -5.72
CA GLY A 66 -46.16 35.50 -5.58
C GLY A 66 -45.05 36.00 -4.64
N ASN A 67 -44.53 37.22 -4.74
CA ASN A 67 -44.64 38.31 -5.72
C ASN A 67 -43.62 39.39 -5.27
N MET A 68 -42.99 40.11 -6.22
CA MET A 68 -42.50 41.51 -6.12
C MET A 68 -41.35 41.84 -5.13
N ALA A 69 -40.39 42.77 -5.32
CA ALA A 69 -39.98 43.65 -6.41
C ALA A 69 -38.64 44.34 -6.04
N ALA A 70 -37.78 44.58 -7.06
CA ALA A 70 -36.94 45.78 -7.31
C ALA A 70 -35.72 46.12 -6.40
N PRO A 71 -34.86 47.10 -6.79
CA PRO A 71 -34.18 47.30 -8.08
C PRO A 71 -32.66 47.61 -7.96
N ASP A 72 -32.04 47.80 -9.12
CA ASP A 72 -30.64 48.10 -9.44
C ASP A 72 -29.91 49.16 -8.58
N THR A 73 -28.63 48.88 -8.31
CA THR A 73 -27.58 49.91 -8.21
C THR A 73 -26.33 49.44 -8.96
N GLY A 74 -25.97 50.18 -10.00
CA GLY A 74 -24.76 49.96 -10.78
C GLY A 74 -23.52 50.55 -10.09
N TYR A 75 -22.40 49.82 -10.18
CA TYR A 75 -21.07 50.37 -9.97
C TYR A 75 -20.08 49.78 -10.99
N ALA A 76 -19.49 50.72 -11.72
CA ALA A 76 -18.26 50.72 -12.52
C ALA A 76 -17.48 49.41 -12.68
N GLU A 77 -17.31 48.99 -13.95
CA GLU A 77 -16.32 48.04 -14.41
C GLU A 77 -14.89 48.51 -14.09
N GLN A 78 -14.17 47.74 -13.27
CA GLN A 78 -12.71 47.75 -13.24
C GLN A 78 -12.17 46.92 -14.42
N PRO A 79 -11.10 47.35 -15.12
CA PRO A 79 -10.51 46.57 -16.19
C PRO A 79 -9.94 45.27 -15.63
N ALA A 80 -10.55 44.15 -16.05
CA ALA A 80 -10.13 42.82 -15.66
C ALA A 80 -8.65 42.61 -16.01
N ALA A 81 -7.80 42.54 -14.99
CA ALA A 81 -6.45 42.04 -15.13
C ALA A 81 -6.54 40.66 -15.80
N ARG A 82 -6.01 40.56 -17.02
CA ARG A 82 -6.01 39.34 -17.84
C ARG A 82 -5.19 38.28 -17.11
N ARG A 83 -5.80 37.56 -16.16
CA ARG A 83 -5.24 36.36 -15.55
C ARG A 83 -4.99 35.39 -16.70
N LYS A 84 -3.72 35.25 -17.10
CA LYS A 84 -3.27 34.14 -17.94
C LYS A 84 -3.75 32.87 -17.25
N ARG A 85 -4.85 32.29 -17.73
CA ARG A 85 -5.27 30.93 -17.42
C ARG A 85 -4.14 30.05 -17.93
N SER A 86 -3.17 29.74 -17.06
CA SER A 86 -2.24 28.67 -17.35
C SER A 86 -3.07 27.42 -17.54
N SER A 87 -2.95 26.84 -18.73
CA SER A 87 -3.63 25.61 -19.10
C SER A 87 -3.41 24.58 -17.98
N PRO A 88 -4.44 23.85 -17.55
CA PRO A 88 -4.30 22.85 -16.49
C PRO A 88 -3.17 21.85 -16.79
N LEU A 89 -2.90 21.61 -18.08
CA LEU A 89 -1.80 20.77 -18.57
C LEU A 89 -0.40 21.30 -18.18
N VAL A 90 -0.19 22.62 -18.18
CA VAL A 90 1.09 23.23 -17.77
C VAL A 90 1.32 23.10 -16.27
N LYS A 91 0.24 23.13 -15.48
CA LYS A 91 0.34 22.94 -14.02
C LYS A 91 0.68 21.50 -13.66
N VAL A 92 0.08 20.53 -14.36
CA VAL A 92 0.38 19.10 -14.17
C VAL A 92 1.83 18.80 -14.56
N LEU A 93 2.30 19.31 -15.71
CA LEU A 93 3.69 19.11 -16.14
C LEU A 93 4.70 19.73 -15.16
N PHE A 94 4.40 20.90 -14.59
CA PHE A 94 5.27 21.51 -13.58
C PHE A 94 5.30 20.70 -12.28
N LEU A 95 4.18 20.10 -11.88
CA LEU A 95 4.09 19.28 -10.66
C LEU A 95 4.86 17.96 -10.82
N VAL A 96 4.73 17.29 -11.98
CA VAL A 96 5.52 16.10 -12.32
C VAL A 96 7.01 16.43 -12.35
N PHE A 97 7.40 17.54 -13.00
CA PHE A 97 8.80 17.97 -13.05
C PHE A 97 9.38 18.26 -11.65
N MET A 98 8.60 18.89 -10.76
CA MET A 98 9.01 19.11 -9.38
C MET A 98 9.17 17.80 -8.59
N ILE A 99 8.30 16.82 -8.79
CA ILE A 99 8.44 15.49 -8.16
C ILE A 99 9.73 14.80 -8.64
N CYS A 100 10.04 14.86 -9.94
CA CYS A 100 11.29 14.29 -10.47
C CYS A 100 12.54 14.95 -9.88
N ILE A 101 12.53 16.29 -9.69
CA ILE A 101 13.65 17.01 -9.06
C ILE A 101 13.81 16.59 -7.60
N ILE A 102 12.71 16.48 -6.84
CA ILE A 102 12.76 16.06 -5.44
C ILE A 102 13.28 14.63 -5.33
N ALA A 103 12.80 13.71 -6.16
CA ALA A 103 13.29 12.32 -6.18
C ALA A 103 14.79 12.23 -6.52
N ALA A 104 15.25 13.00 -7.51
CA ALA A 104 16.68 13.06 -7.84
C ALA A 104 17.52 13.66 -6.70
N ALA A 105 17.04 14.70 -6.03
CA ALA A 105 17.72 15.30 -4.88
C ALA A 105 17.82 14.34 -3.69
N VAL A 106 16.76 13.56 -3.41
CA VAL A 106 16.75 12.52 -2.37
C VAL A 106 17.77 11.42 -2.68
N ARG A 107 17.84 10.94 -3.94
CA ARG A 107 18.84 9.94 -4.34
C ARG A 107 20.27 10.44 -4.17
N ILE A 108 20.55 11.69 -4.56
CA ILE A 108 21.88 12.31 -4.41
C ILE A 108 22.23 12.56 -2.94
N ALA A 109 21.26 12.92 -2.10
CA ALA A 109 21.49 13.11 -0.67
C ALA A 109 21.79 11.78 0.02
N ASN A 110 21.04 10.73 -0.30
CA ASN A 110 21.26 9.39 0.25
C ASN A 110 22.65 8.86 -0.14
N SER A 111 23.07 9.02 -1.40
CA SER A 111 24.40 8.55 -1.83
C SER A 111 25.56 9.23 -1.09
N ARG A 112 25.39 10.48 -0.63
CA ARG A 112 26.42 11.21 0.13
C ARG A 112 26.50 10.82 1.61
N MET A 113 25.45 10.23 2.19
CA MET A 113 25.50 9.72 3.56
C MET A 113 26.21 8.37 3.65
N TYR A 114 26.20 7.57 2.57
CA TYR A 114 26.94 6.30 2.51
C TYR A 114 28.47 6.49 2.54
N GLU A 115 29.00 7.57 1.96
CA GLU A 115 30.45 7.83 1.96
C GLU A 115 31.00 8.33 3.31
N ALA A 116 30.15 8.88 4.19
CA ALA A 116 30.57 9.39 5.50
C ALA A 116 30.69 8.29 6.57
N ALA A 117 30.00 7.15 6.40
CA ALA A 117 29.96 6.07 7.37
C ALA A 117 31.14 5.07 7.25
N HIS A 118 31.84 5.03 6.12
CA HIS A 118 32.91 4.05 5.85
C HIS A 118 34.34 4.53 6.16
N ARG A 119 34.53 5.58 6.96
CA ARG A 119 35.87 6.15 7.23
C ARG A 119 36.42 6.00 8.64
N THR A 120 35.82 5.14 9.46
CA THR A 120 36.32 4.83 10.81
C THR A 120 36.10 3.36 11.11
N ASP A 121 37.11 2.53 10.88
CA ASP A 121 37.69 1.71 11.96
C ASP A 121 38.87 0.90 11.43
N HIS A 122 40.07 1.39 11.72
CA HIS A 122 41.27 0.56 11.85
C HIS A 122 41.51 0.37 13.36
N ASN A 123 41.49 -0.89 13.82
CA ASN A 123 42.64 -1.55 14.47
C ASN A 123 42.29 -2.44 15.70
N GLU A 124 42.73 -3.71 15.60
CA GLU A 124 43.22 -4.63 16.64
C GLU A 124 42.37 -4.98 17.89
N ASN A 125 41.89 -6.23 17.97
CA ASN A 125 42.61 -7.31 18.66
C ASN A 125 41.87 -8.66 18.65
N ALA A 126 42.68 -9.72 18.61
CA ALA A 126 42.37 -11.12 18.43
C ALA A 126 41.77 -11.82 19.67
N TYR A 127 40.82 -12.76 19.45
CA TYR A 127 40.98 -14.15 19.89
C TYR A 127 40.00 -15.09 19.16
N SER A 128 40.50 -16.29 18.87
CA SER A 128 39.97 -17.39 18.05
C SER A 128 38.55 -17.86 18.34
N ASP A 129 37.74 -18.14 17.31
CA ASP A 129 37.48 -19.52 16.87
C ASP A 129 36.67 -19.55 15.56
N VAL A 130 37.02 -20.51 14.69
CA VAL A 130 36.41 -20.91 13.41
C VAL A 130 35.21 -20.08 12.91
N ASN A 131 35.45 -19.01 12.16
CA ASN A 131 34.43 -18.43 11.28
C ASN A 131 34.85 -18.66 9.83
N LYS A 132 33.99 -19.37 9.09
CA LYS A 132 34.02 -19.43 7.63
C LYS A 132 34.19 -18.00 7.14
N GLU A 133 35.31 -17.79 6.48
CA GLU A 133 35.63 -16.60 5.71
C GLU A 133 34.53 -16.44 4.66
N TYR A 134 33.46 -15.72 5.02
CA TYR A 134 32.51 -15.20 4.04
C TYR A 134 33.24 -14.07 3.35
N ASN A 135 34.13 -14.47 2.43
CA ASN A 135 34.61 -13.62 1.37
C ASN A 135 33.34 -13.11 0.68
N ALA A 136 32.92 -11.88 1.01
CA ALA A 136 32.00 -11.15 0.16
C ALA A 136 32.74 -10.96 -1.16
N PRO A 137 32.35 -11.65 -2.26
CA PRO A 137 32.96 -11.37 -3.53
C PRO A 137 32.38 -10.01 -3.97
N ASP A 138 33.26 -9.07 -4.27
CA ASP A 138 32.94 -7.81 -4.96
C ASP A 138 32.31 -8.02 -6.37
N SER A 139 32.00 -9.27 -6.75
CA SER A 139 31.12 -9.59 -7.87
C SER A 139 29.94 -10.42 -7.39
N LYS A 140 28.74 -9.83 -7.39
CA LYS A 140 27.47 -10.57 -7.31
C LYS A 140 27.27 -11.31 -8.62
N ASP A 141 28.11 -12.31 -8.94
CA ASP A 141 27.95 -13.08 -10.17
C ASP A 141 27.00 -14.27 -9.95
N SER A 142 26.99 -14.81 -8.73
CA SER A 142 26.11 -15.91 -8.33
C SER A 142 26.03 -16.07 -6.81
N ILE A 143 25.04 -16.81 -6.34
CA ILE A 143 24.88 -17.23 -4.94
C ILE A 143 24.70 -18.75 -4.86
N TYR A 144 25.34 -19.39 -3.88
CA TYR A 144 25.09 -20.82 -3.61
C TYR A 144 23.88 -20.98 -2.69
N VAL A 145 22.91 -21.79 -3.11
CA VAL A 145 21.67 -22.05 -2.38
C VAL A 145 21.71 -23.47 -1.83
N ASN A 146 21.85 -23.62 -0.51
CA ASN A 146 21.93 -24.92 0.16
C ASN A 146 20.71 -25.80 -0.12
N ALA A 147 19.50 -25.22 -0.02
CA ALA A 147 18.25 -25.94 -0.23
C ALA A 147 18.13 -26.56 -1.63
N LEU A 148 18.81 -25.98 -2.62
CA LEU A 148 18.85 -26.47 -4.00
C LEU A 148 20.09 -27.30 -4.31
N GLY A 149 21.15 -27.18 -3.50
CA GLY A 149 22.44 -27.84 -3.74
C GLY A 149 23.19 -27.30 -4.97
N ARG A 150 22.95 -26.05 -5.37
CA ARG A 150 23.56 -25.42 -6.56
C ARG A 150 23.74 -23.91 -6.43
N SER A 151 24.56 -23.34 -7.32
CA SER A 151 24.68 -21.89 -7.48
C SER A 151 23.70 -21.34 -8.49
N VAL A 152 23.10 -20.19 -8.17
CA VAL A 152 22.18 -19.45 -9.03
C VAL A 152 22.83 -18.14 -9.45
N PRO A 153 22.90 -17.82 -10.76
CA PRO A 153 23.51 -16.58 -11.25
C PRO A 153 22.67 -15.34 -10.90
N TRP A 154 23.34 -14.21 -10.67
CA TRP A 154 22.67 -12.92 -10.48
C TRP A 154 22.34 -12.30 -11.82
N ASP A 155 21.10 -11.86 -12.00
CA ASP A 155 20.69 -11.03 -13.11
C ASP A 155 20.85 -9.55 -12.71
N SER A 156 21.91 -8.91 -13.21
CA SER A 156 22.16 -7.50 -12.94
C SER A 156 21.21 -6.53 -13.66
N GLU A 157 20.55 -6.96 -14.74
CA GLU A 157 19.60 -6.13 -15.48
C GLU A 157 18.30 -5.98 -14.68
N ASN A 158 17.86 -7.08 -14.07
CA ASN A 158 16.60 -7.11 -13.34
C ASN A 158 16.75 -7.12 -11.81
N GLU A 159 17.99 -7.19 -11.30
CA GLU A 159 18.33 -7.16 -9.87
C GLU A 159 17.72 -8.32 -9.05
N TRP A 160 17.72 -9.53 -9.61
CA TRP A 160 17.30 -10.75 -8.91
C TRP A 160 18.10 -11.99 -9.32
N TYR A 161 18.00 -13.06 -8.54
CA TYR A 161 18.40 -14.41 -8.94
C TYR A 161 17.21 -15.15 -9.53
N TYR A 162 17.44 -16.02 -10.51
CA TYR A 162 16.40 -16.87 -11.10
C TYR A 162 16.86 -18.34 -11.16
N ASP A 163 16.11 -19.23 -10.51
CA ASP A 163 16.31 -20.67 -10.57
C ASP A 163 15.30 -21.30 -11.54
N GLU A 164 15.78 -21.71 -12.72
CA GLU A 164 14.95 -22.28 -13.80
C GLU A 164 14.22 -23.57 -13.39
N ASP A 165 14.88 -24.41 -12.60
CA ASP A 165 14.37 -25.73 -12.20
C ASP A 165 13.16 -25.66 -11.24
N THR A 166 13.13 -24.65 -10.36
CA THR A 166 12.00 -24.41 -9.45
C THR A 166 11.08 -23.28 -9.93
N ASP A 167 11.44 -22.64 -11.04
CA ASP A 167 10.78 -21.47 -11.62
C ASP A 167 10.57 -20.37 -10.55
N CYS A 168 11.67 -20.02 -9.88
CA CYS A 168 11.69 -19.11 -8.74
C CYS A 168 12.60 -17.91 -8.99
N TYR A 169 12.05 -16.70 -8.88
CA TYR A 169 12.83 -15.48 -8.74
C TYR A 169 13.03 -15.17 -7.26
N PHE A 170 14.21 -14.72 -6.87
CA PHE A 170 14.46 -14.36 -5.48
C PHE A 170 15.55 -13.31 -5.35
N PHE A 171 15.45 -12.48 -4.33
CA PHE A 171 16.45 -11.46 -4.02
C PHE A 171 16.41 -11.11 -2.53
N GLN A 172 17.48 -10.50 -2.06
CA GLN A 172 17.53 -9.97 -0.69
C GLN A 172 17.04 -8.53 -0.71
N ASN A 173 15.88 -8.30 -0.10
CA ASN A 173 15.33 -6.98 0.12
C ASN A 173 16.06 -6.30 1.28
N ASN A 174 16.89 -5.32 0.92
CA ASN A 174 17.71 -4.55 1.86
C ASN A 174 17.01 -3.27 2.37
N ASP A 175 15.78 -3.01 1.96
CA ASP A 175 14.97 -1.89 2.48
C ASP A 175 14.32 -2.25 3.83
N MET A 176 14.41 -3.53 4.23
CA MET A 176 13.92 -4.05 5.52
C MET A 176 15.06 -4.14 6.54
N ASP A 177 14.74 -3.98 7.82
CA ASP A 177 15.68 -4.14 8.93
C ASP A 177 15.14 -5.18 9.94
N PRO A 178 15.72 -6.40 9.99
CA PRO A 178 16.85 -6.88 9.19
C PRO A 178 16.49 -7.12 7.72
N PRO A 179 17.47 -7.20 6.79
CA PRO A 179 17.21 -7.58 5.41
C PRO A 179 16.52 -8.94 5.31
N VAL A 180 15.54 -9.05 4.40
CA VAL A 180 14.73 -10.26 4.21
C VAL A 180 14.89 -10.82 2.81
N TRP A 181 14.88 -12.15 2.68
CA TRP A 181 14.80 -12.79 1.37
C TRP A 181 13.35 -12.81 0.90
N GLN A 182 13.11 -12.32 -0.31
CA GLN A 182 11.81 -12.35 -0.96
C GLN A 182 11.87 -13.26 -2.18
N TYR A 183 10.77 -13.99 -2.40
CA TYR A 183 10.67 -15.04 -3.41
C TYR A 183 9.43 -14.84 -4.26
N TRP A 184 9.52 -15.23 -5.52
CA TRP A 184 8.41 -15.32 -6.45
C TRP A 184 8.46 -16.69 -7.13
N PHE A 185 7.56 -17.58 -6.73
CA PHE A 185 7.45 -18.93 -7.27
C PHE A 185 6.36 -18.97 -8.32
N GLU A 186 6.72 -19.25 -9.56
CA GLU A 186 5.73 -19.33 -10.65
C GLU A 186 4.70 -20.45 -10.41
N GLY A 187 3.43 -20.11 -10.66
CA GLY A 187 2.29 -20.96 -10.34
C GLY A 187 1.87 -20.97 -8.86
N VAL A 188 2.61 -20.33 -7.95
CA VAL A 188 2.18 -20.03 -6.57
C VAL A 188 1.91 -18.53 -6.44
N SER A 189 2.94 -17.70 -6.62
CA SER A 189 2.88 -16.24 -6.54
C SER A 189 1.85 -15.67 -7.52
N SER A 190 1.81 -16.20 -8.75
CA SER A 190 0.86 -15.80 -9.79
C SER A 190 -0.62 -15.94 -9.40
N ASN A 191 -0.95 -16.75 -8.39
CA ASN A 191 -2.33 -16.94 -7.92
C ASN A 191 -2.83 -15.76 -7.07
N TYR A 192 -1.93 -14.87 -6.63
CA TYR A 192 -2.24 -13.77 -5.70
C TYR A 192 -2.33 -12.39 -6.38
N GLY A 193 -2.21 -12.34 -7.71
CA GLY A 193 -2.34 -11.12 -8.53
C GLY A 193 -1.11 -10.88 -9.39
N GLY A 194 -1.20 -9.99 -10.39
CA GLY A 194 -0.02 -9.62 -11.21
C GLY A 194 0.94 -8.68 -10.49
N ASP A 195 0.42 -7.86 -9.57
CA ASP A 195 1.18 -6.83 -8.84
C ASP A 195 1.53 -7.25 -7.40
N TYR A 196 1.06 -8.42 -6.96
CA TYR A 196 1.24 -8.99 -5.63
C TYR A 196 1.55 -10.47 -5.76
N GLY A 197 2.15 -11.08 -4.75
CA GLY A 197 2.55 -12.50 -4.80
C GLY A 197 3.97 -12.76 -4.37
N TRP A 198 4.73 -11.72 -3.99
CA TRP A 198 5.98 -11.89 -3.26
C TRP A 198 5.76 -12.72 -2.01
N MET A 199 6.71 -13.60 -1.72
CA MET A 199 6.65 -14.56 -0.64
C MET A 199 7.83 -14.37 0.30
N GLU A 200 7.59 -14.62 1.59
CA GLU A 200 8.59 -14.56 2.66
C GLU A 200 8.45 -15.78 3.57
N TRP A 201 9.59 -16.32 4.01
CA TRP A 201 9.63 -17.37 5.02
C TRP A 201 9.81 -16.75 6.40
N ASP A 202 8.88 -17.01 7.31
CA ASP A 202 8.99 -16.63 8.71
C ASP A 202 9.72 -17.73 9.50
N TYR A 203 10.93 -17.44 9.96
CA TYR A 203 11.76 -18.38 10.73
C TYR A 203 11.26 -18.62 12.17
N ASN A 204 10.50 -17.69 12.75
CA ASN A 204 9.94 -17.86 14.10
C ASN A 204 8.73 -18.78 14.07
N GLU A 205 7.87 -18.59 13.08
CA GLU A 205 6.64 -19.37 12.90
C GLU A 205 6.84 -20.64 12.06
N ASN A 206 7.99 -20.77 11.39
CA ASN A 206 8.31 -21.84 10.45
C ASN A 206 7.22 -21.99 9.38
N ARG A 207 6.84 -20.87 8.75
CA ARG A 207 5.80 -20.87 7.72
C ARG A 207 6.02 -19.83 6.65
N TRP A 208 5.44 -20.10 5.49
CA TRP A 208 5.40 -19.16 4.37
C TRP A 208 4.28 -18.15 4.51
N TYR A 209 4.59 -16.92 4.11
CA TYR A 209 3.66 -15.83 3.90
C TYR A 209 3.72 -15.37 2.44
N VAL A 210 2.59 -14.90 1.93
CA VAL A 210 2.47 -14.32 0.59
C VAL A 210 1.78 -12.98 0.65
N GLN A 211 2.29 -12.03 -0.12
CA GLN A 211 1.73 -10.71 -0.26
C GLN A 211 0.42 -10.77 -1.06
N GLN A 212 -0.67 -10.32 -0.44
CA GLN A 212 -1.98 -10.24 -1.09
C GLN A 212 -2.34 -8.81 -1.51
N SER A 213 -1.77 -7.82 -0.84
CA SER A 213 -1.91 -6.40 -1.20
C SER A 213 -0.75 -5.59 -0.63
N GLU A 214 -0.75 -4.29 -0.89
CA GLU A 214 0.19 -3.35 -0.26
C GLU A 214 0.10 -3.49 1.28
N ASN A 215 1.21 -3.90 1.91
CA ASN A 215 1.34 -4.17 3.34
C ASN A 215 0.42 -5.27 3.92
N SER A 216 -0.12 -6.17 3.09
CA SER A 216 -0.90 -7.31 3.56
C SER A 216 -0.22 -8.62 3.20
N TRP A 217 0.14 -9.38 4.22
CA TRP A 217 0.78 -10.69 4.13
C TRP A 217 -0.14 -11.72 4.77
N VAL A 218 -0.42 -12.80 4.06
CA VAL A 218 -1.26 -13.89 4.54
C VAL A 218 -0.47 -15.19 4.57
N PRO A 219 -0.69 -16.06 5.58
CA PRO A 219 0.01 -17.32 5.63
C PRO A 219 -0.43 -18.21 4.47
N LEU A 220 0.53 -18.89 3.84
CA LEU A 220 0.23 -19.92 2.86
C LEU A 220 -0.40 -21.14 3.54
N PRO A 221 -1.31 -21.85 2.87
CA PRO A 221 -1.89 -23.09 3.39
C PRO A 221 -0.80 -24.16 3.58
N GLU A 222 -0.70 -24.75 4.78
CA GLU A 222 0.42 -25.61 5.22
C GLU A 222 0.64 -26.90 4.42
N ASN A 223 -0.24 -27.25 3.47
CA ASN A 223 -0.16 -28.47 2.67
C ASN A 223 -0.28 -28.22 1.17
N GLU A 224 -0.42 -26.96 0.77
CA GLU A 224 -0.45 -26.58 -0.63
C GLU A 224 0.99 -26.14 -0.96
N TYR A 225 1.58 -26.67 -2.02
CA TYR A 225 2.92 -26.30 -2.51
C TYR A 225 4.15 -26.81 -1.72
N THR A 226 3.99 -27.77 -0.81
CA THR A 226 5.09 -28.30 0.02
C THR A 226 6.23 -28.96 -0.76
N ASP A 227 5.98 -29.36 -2.01
CA ASP A 227 6.94 -29.96 -2.93
C ASP A 227 7.64 -28.93 -3.83
N ARG A 228 7.22 -27.66 -3.80
CA ARG A 228 7.69 -26.62 -4.73
C ARG A 228 8.45 -25.49 -4.05
N LEU A 229 8.21 -25.26 -2.76
CA LEU A 229 8.76 -24.14 -2.03
C LEU A 229 10.08 -24.51 -1.32
N TRP A 230 11.02 -23.58 -1.34
CA TRP A 230 12.29 -23.64 -0.62
C TRP A 230 12.67 -22.23 -0.17
N HIS A 231 13.49 -22.11 0.88
CA HIS A 231 13.99 -20.82 1.34
C HIS A 231 15.50 -20.89 1.57
N MET A 232 16.15 -19.73 1.57
CA MET A 232 17.51 -19.53 2.07
C MET A 232 17.58 -19.90 3.55
N GLU A 233 18.71 -20.45 4.01
CA GLU A 233 18.95 -20.82 5.42
C GLU A 233 19.77 -19.75 6.15
#